data_AF-A0A081GQA0-F1
#
_entry.id   AF-A0A081GQA0-F1
#
_cell.length_a   1.000
_cell.length_b   1.000
_cell.length_c   1.000
_cell.angle_alpha   90.00
_cell.angle_beta   90.00
_cell.angle_gamma   90.00
#
_symmetry.space_group_name_H-M   'P 1'
#
loop_
_entity.id
_entity.type
_entity.pdbx_description
1 polymer ?
#
loop_
_entity_poly.entity_id
_entity_poly.type
_entity_poly.pdbx_seq_one_letter_code
_entity_poly.pdbx_strand_id
1 'polypeptide(L)' 'MRDALGLASGARLQASIDNQGRLVLVPSNYEPEELFQDRPPVLRTMNLADMENAIAAAAGAEDA' A
#
# COMPACT_ATOMS: atom_id res chain seq x y z
N MET A 1 -7.75 10.54 -12.09
CA MET A 1 -6.92 9.50 -12.73
C MET A 1 -5.96 8.83 -11.74
N ARG A 2 -5.23 9.58 -10.89
CA ARG A 2 -4.43 9.00 -9.77
C ARG A 2 -5.29 8.32 -8.71
N ASP A 3 -6.40 8.95 -8.32
CA ASP A 3 -7.32 8.38 -7.31
C ASP A 3 -8.01 7.09 -7.79
N ALA A 4 -8.29 7.02 -9.09
CA ALA A 4 -8.88 5.83 -9.73
C ALA A 4 -7.91 4.63 -9.74
N LEU A 5 -6.61 4.87 -9.55
CA LEU A 5 -5.57 3.85 -9.42
C LEU A 5 -5.15 3.62 -7.96
N GLY A 6 -5.80 4.29 -7.00
CA GLY A 6 -5.44 4.21 -5.57
C GLY A 6 -4.06 4.75 -5.23
N LEU A 7 -3.48 5.60 -6.09
CA LEU A 7 -2.09 6.05 -5.96
C LEU A 7 -2.00 7.27 -5.04
N ALA A 8 -1.26 7.13 -3.94
CA ALA A 8 -0.99 8.22 -3.01
C ALA A 8 -0.27 9.40 -3.68
N SER A 9 -0.35 10.57 -3.03
CA SER A 9 0.38 11.73 -3.53
C SER A 9 1.90 11.51 -3.44
N GLY A 10 2.65 11.57 -4.55
CA GLY A 10 4.10 11.31 -4.58
C GLY A 10 4.49 9.88 -4.99
N ALA A 11 3.52 8.99 -5.26
CA ALA A 11 3.80 7.62 -5.70
C ALA A 11 4.67 7.59 -6.98
N ARG A 12 5.82 6.89 -6.91
CA ARG A 12 6.68 6.63 -8.06
C ARG A 12 6.08 5.50 -8.90
N LEU A 13 5.96 5.76 -10.20
CA LEU A 13 5.45 4.80 -11.18
C LEU A 13 6.57 4.41 -12.12
N GLN A 14 6.65 3.12 -12.41
CA GLN A 14 7.44 2.62 -13.52
C GLN A 14 6.56 2.60 -14.76
N ALA A 15 7.00 3.29 -15.81
CA ALA A 15 6.34 3.31 -17.10
C ALA A 15 7.11 2.43 -18.09
N SER A 16 6.41 1.54 -18.78
CA SER A 16 6.96 0.73 -19.87
C SER A 16 5.97 0.66 -21.03
N ILE A 17 6.48 0.31 -22.22
CA ILE A 17 5.65 -0.01 -23.38
C ILE A 17 5.64 -1.54 -23.52
N ASP A 18 4.45 -2.14 -23.58
CA ASP A 18 4.34 -3.58 -23.79
C ASP A 18 4.52 -3.98 -25.27
N ASN A 19 4.55 -5.29 -25.53
CA ASN A 19 4.73 -5.84 -26.88
C ASN A 19 3.57 -5.52 -27.85
N GLN A 20 2.48 -4.92 -27.35
CA GLN A 20 1.33 -4.47 -28.15
C GLN A 20 1.33 -2.93 -28.33
N GLY A 21 2.39 -2.25 -27.88
CA GLY A 21 2.54 -0.80 -28.01
C GLY A 21 1.74 0.01 -26.99
N ARG A 22 1.23 -0.61 -25.92
CA ARG A 22 0.44 0.08 -24.90
C ARG A 22 1.35 0.61 -23.79
N LEU A 23 1.01 1.79 -23.29
CA LEU A 23 1.65 2.36 -22.09
C LEU A 23 1.16 1.61 -20.85
N VAL A 24 2.08 0.93 -20.18
CA VAL A 24 1.84 0.24 -18.91
C VAL A 24 2.44 1.08 -17.79
N LEU A 25 1.61 1.41 -16.80
CA LEU A 25 2.04 2.08 -15.58
C LEU A 25 1.91 1.09 -14.43
N VAL A 26 3.04 0.74 -13.82
CA VAL A 26 3.10 -0.14 -12.64
C VAL A 26 3.60 0.66 -11.44
N PRO A 27 2.99 0.49 -10.25
CA PRO A 27 3.60 0.96 -9.02
C PRO A 27 5.02 0.40 -8.91
N SER A 28 6.00 1.24 -8.60
CA SER A 28 7.35 0.77 -8.35
C SER A 28 7.35 -0.09 -7.09
N ASN A 29 7.42 -1.43 -7.25
CA ASN A 29 7.55 -2.37 -6.13
C ASN A 29 8.83 -2.15 -5.28
N TYR A 30 9.76 -1.34 -5.78
CA TYR A 30 10.95 -0.95 -5.08
C TYR A 30 10.72 0.41 -4.41
N GLU A 31 10.32 0.36 -3.14
CA GLU A 31 10.40 1.54 -2.29
C GLU A 31 11.89 1.79 -2.00
N PRO A 32 12.46 2.95 -2.42
CA PRO A 32 13.86 3.25 -2.15
C PRO A 32 14.13 3.24 -0.64
N GLU A 33 15.27 2.67 -0.23
CA GLU A 33 15.68 2.59 1.19
C GLU A 33 15.61 3.95 1.91
N GLU A 34 15.82 5.03 1.15
CA GLU A 34 15.67 6.43 1.55
C GLU A 34 14.33 6.74 2.24
N LEU A 35 13.22 6.14 1.82
CA LEU A 35 11.90 6.36 2.43
C LEU A 35 11.73 5.68 3.79
N PHE A 36 12.58 4.70 4.10
CA PHE A 36 12.56 4.01 5.39
C PHE A 36 13.52 4.62 6.41
N GLN A 37 14.38 5.56 6.00
CA GLN A 37 15.39 6.17 6.88
C GLN A 37 14.75 6.90 8.07
N ASP A 38 13.61 7.55 7.85
CA ASP A 38 12.87 8.29 8.89
C ASP A 38 11.68 7.51 9.45
N ARG A 39 11.57 6.21 9.17
CA ARG A 39 10.44 5.41 9.67
C ARG A 39 10.56 5.30 11.19
N PRO A 40 9.52 5.65 11.97
CA PRO A 40 9.53 5.42 13.40
C PRO A 40 9.71 3.91 13.68
N PRO A 41 10.44 3.56 14.76
CA PRO A 41 10.70 2.16 15.08
C PRO A 41 9.40 1.39 15.21
N VAL A 42 9.34 0.19 14.64
CA VAL A 42 8.19 -0.69 14.77
C VAL A 42 8.14 -1.19 16.21
N LEU A 43 7.26 -0.60 17.02
CA LEU A 43 7.12 -0.92 18.44
C LEU A 43 6.31 -2.20 18.69
N ARG A 44 5.47 -2.60 17.74
CA ARG A 44 4.64 -3.80 17.81
C ARG A 44 4.43 -4.39 16.43
N THR A 45 4.60 -5.70 16.33
CA THR A 45 4.24 -6.50 15.16
C THR A 45 3.08 -7.40 15.55
N MET A 46 2.02 -7.38 14.76
CA MET A 46 0.83 -8.21 14.97
C MET A 46 0.87 -9.35 13.95
N ASN A 47 0.55 -10.57 14.36
CA ASN A 47 0.44 -11.67 13.40
C ASN A 47 -0.89 -11.56 12.64
N LEU A 48 -1.00 -12.29 11.53
CA LEU A 48 -2.17 -12.23 10.66
C LEU A 48 -3.48 -12.58 11.40
N ALA A 49 -3.44 -13.60 12.26
CA ALA A 49 -4.61 -14.04 13.02
C ALA A 49 -5.09 -12.96 14.00
N ASP A 50 -4.17 -12.29 14.69
CA ASP A 50 -4.47 -11.18 15.58
C ASP A 50 -5.12 -10.02 14.80
N MET A 51 -4.59 -9.70 13.62
CA MET A 51 -5.14 -8.66 12.74
C MET A 51 -6.56 -8.99 12.28
N GLU A 52 -6.82 -10.23 11.85
CA GLU A 52 -8.16 -10.68 11.46
C GLU A 52 -9.16 -10.58 12.63
N ASN A 53 -8.73 -10.96 13.83
CA ASN A 53 -9.55 -10.82 15.04
C ASN A 53 -9.87 -9.35 15.36
N ALA A 54 -8.90 -8.44 15.19
CA ALA A 54 -9.11 -7.01 15.41
C ALA A 54 -10.06 -6.40 14.37
N ILE A 55 -9.95 -6.80 13.11
CA ILE A 55 -10.87 -6.37 12.04
C ILE A 55 -12.28 -6.89 12.31
N ALA A 56 -12.43 -8.17 12.69
CA ALA A 56 -13.72 -8.76 13.02
C ALA A 56 -14.37 -8.07 14.23
N ALA A 57 -13.58 -7.74 15.27
CA ALA A 57 -14.06 -7.03 16.43
C ALA A 57 -14.50 -5.59 16.11
N ALA A 58 -13.79 -4.89 15.20
CA ALA A 58 -14.17 -3.55 14.76
C ALA A 58 -15.40 -3.55 13.84
N ALA A 59 -15.54 -4.56 12.97
CA ALA A 59 -16.68 -4.71 12.07
C ALA A 59 -17.97 -5.12 12.78
N GLY A 60 -17.88 -5.78 13.94
CA GLY A 60 -19.03 -6.11 14.80
C GLY A 60 -19.47 -4.98 15.74
N ALA A 61 -18.80 -3.82 15.70
CA ALA A 61 -19.16 -2.62 16.46
C ALA A 61 -19.93 -1.63 15.57
N GLU A 62 -21.08 -2.05 15.04
CA GLU A 62 -22.08 -1.12 14.52
C GLU A 62 -22.95 -0.64 15.69
N ASP A 63 -22.87 0.68 15.97
CA ASP A 63 -23.73 1.54 16.80
C ASP A 63 -24.33 0.96 18.10
N ALA A 64 -23.70 1.31 19.23
CA ALA A 64 -24.34 1.38 20.55
C ALA A 64 -24.78 2.80 20.88
#